data_AF-A0AB35BF92-F1
#
_entry.id   AF-A0AB35BF92-F1
#
_cell.length_a   1.000
_cell.length_b   1.000
_cell.length_c   1.000
_cell.angle_alpha   90.00
_cell.angle_beta   90.00
_cell.angle_gamma   90.00
#
_symmetry.space_group_name_H-M   'P 1'
#
loop_
_entity.id
_entity.type
_entity.pdbx_description
1 polymer ?
#
loop_
_entity_poly.entity_id
_entity_poly.type
_entity_poly.pdbx_seq_one_letter_code
_entity_poly.pdbx_strand_id
1 'polypeptide(L)' 'MTMPPDENRERRVALVDLLDRVLAGGVVIAGDVTLAIADVDLVQVSLRTLVSSVRALPALDAVSAPSEQATDG' A
#
# COMPACT_ATOMS: atom_id res chain seq x y z
N MET A 1 -14.74 -35.87 -16.55
CA MET A 1 -15.18 -34.46 -16.52
C MET A 1 -14.08 -33.67 -15.81
N THR A 2 -13.03 -33.24 -16.52
CA THR A 2 -12.02 -32.33 -15.95
C THR A 2 -12.69 -30.97 -15.85
N MET A 3 -12.79 -30.41 -14.64
CA MET A 3 -13.24 -29.03 -14.46
C MET A 3 -12.32 -28.12 -15.28
N PRO A 4 -12.85 -27.20 -16.11
CA PRO A 4 -11.99 -26.20 -16.72
C PRO A 4 -11.28 -25.46 -15.59
N PRO A 5 -9.95 -25.24 -15.68
CA PRO A 5 -9.26 -24.39 -14.71
C PRO A 5 -10.06 -23.10 -14.61
N ASP A 6 -10.26 -22.61 -13.38
CA ASP A 6 -11.00 -21.38 -13.13
C ASP A 6 -10.27 -20.23 -13.84
N GLU A 7 -10.57 -19.96 -15.11
CA GLU A 7 -9.97 -18.90 -15.93
C GLU A 7 -10.11 -17.54 -15.23
N ASN A 8 -11.17 -17.39 -14.43
CA ASN A 8 -11.40 -16.24 -13.57
C ASN A 8 -10.37 -16.07 -12.45
N ARG A 9 -9.81 -17.17 -11.92
CA ARG A 9 -8.74 -17.13 -10.92
C ARG A 9 -7.41 -16.74 -11.56
N GLU A 10 -7.07 -17.35 -12.69
CA GLU A 10 -5.84 -17.03 -13.44
C GLU A 10 -5.86 -15.57 -13.94
N ARG A 11 -7.01 -15.09 -14.43
CA ARG A 11 -7.18 -13.71 -14.86
C ARG A 11 -7.11 -12.70 -13.71
N ARG A 12 -7.61 -13.05 -12.52
CA ARG A 12 -7.47 -12.20 -11.32
C ARG A 12 -6.02 -12.09 -10.87
N VAL A 13 -5.28 -13.20 -10.88
CA VAL A 13 -3.85 -13.20 -10.53
C VAL A 13 -3.07 -12.30 -11.50
N ALA A 14 -3.37 -12.35 -12.80
CA ALA A 14 -2.74 -11.48 -13.80
C ALA A 14 -3.04 -9.98 -13.61
N LEU A 15 -4.26 -9.61 -13.21
CA LEU A 15 -4.61 -8.21 -12.92
C LEU A 15 -3.89 -7.70 -11.67
N VAL A 16 -3.81 -8.52 -10.62
CA VAL A 16 -3.11 -8.15 -9.38
C VAL A 16 -1.61 -7.98 -9.65
N ASP A 17 -0.99 -8.88 -10.42
CA ASP A 17 0.43 -8.79 -10.78
C ASP A 17 0.72 -7.57 -11.67
N LEU A 18 -0.20 -7.22 -12.59
CA LEU A 18 -0.10 -5.98 -13.37
C LEU A 18 -0.21 -4.74 -12.48
N LEU A 19 -1.16 -4.70 -11.56
CA LEU A 19 -1.31 -3.59 -10.62
C LEU A 19 -0.09 -3.47 -9.70
N ASP A 20 0.43 -4.58 -9.18
CA ASP A 20 1.64 -4.60 -8.35
C ASP A 20 2.85 -4.09 -9.13
N ARG A 21 3.05 -4.54 -10.37
CA ARG A 21 4.16 -4.07 -11.22
C ARG A 21 4.05 -2.58 -11.55
N VAL A 22 2.84 -2.10 -11.81
CA VAL A 22 2.58 -0.68 -12.09
C VAL A 22 2.79 0.16 -10.82
N LEU A 23 2.34 -0.31 -9.65
CA LEU A 23 2.58 0.31 -8.35
C LEU A 23 4.05 0.27 -7.93
N ALA A 24 4.80 -0.78 -8.30
CA ALA A 24 6.24 -0.88 -8.06
C ALA A 24 7.04 0.09 -8.95
N GLY A 25 6.57 0.37 -10.17
CA GLY A 25 7.14 1.38 -11.07
C GLY A 25 6.81 2.83 -10.67
N GLY A 26 5.74 3.02 -9.88
CA GLY A 26 5.24 4.31 -9.46
C GLY A 26 4.17 4.85 -10.41
N VAL A 27 3.04 5.27 -9.84
CA VAL A 27 1.87 5.81 -10.58
C VAL A 27 1.61 7.23 -10.13
N VAL A 28 1.46 8.17 -11.05
CA VAL A 28 0.97 9.52 -10.74
C VAL A 28 -0.55 9.53 -10.88
N ILE A 29 -1.26 9.70 -9.77
CA ILE A 29 -2.71 9.87 -9.72
C ILE A 29 -3.02 11.36 -9.67
N ALA A 30 -3.86 11.84 -10.58
CA ALA A 30 -4.45 13.17 -10.52
C ALA A 30 -5.91 13.05 -10.06
N GLY A 31 -6.33 13.93 -9.16
CA GLY A 31 -7.71 13.96 -8.68
C GLY A 31 -8.01 15.23 -7.91
N ASP A 32 -9.26 15.40 -7.54
CA ASP A 32 -9.76 16.62 -6.90
C ASP A 32 -10.48 16.25 -5.60
N VAL A 33 -10.29 17.05 -4.56
CA VAL A 33 -11.02 16.91 -3.30
C VAL A 33 -11.69 18.23 -2.98
N THR A 34 -12.99 18.18 -2.71
CA THR A 34 -13.78 19.33 -2.26
C THR A 34 -14.07 19.18 -0.77
N LEU A 35 -13.67 20.17 0.01
CA LEU A 35 -13.99 20.29 1.42
C LEU A 35 -15.29 21.09 1.55
N ALA A 36 -16.33 20.44 2.05
CA ALA A 36 -17.66 21.03 2.21
C ALA A 36 -18.10 21.01 3.68
N ILE A 37 -18.94 21.98 4.07
CA ILE A 37 -19.59 22.04 5.38
C ILE A 37 -21.07 22.36 5.16
N ALA A 38 -21.96 21.56 5.75
CA ALA A 38 -23.41 21.77 5.68
C ALA A 38 -23.92 21.97 4.23
N ASP A 39 -23.55 21.06 3.32
CA ASP A 39 -23.86 21.10 1.88
C ASP A 39 -23.30 22.31 1.10
N VAL A 40 -22.39 23.08 1.71
CA VAL A 40 -21.71 24.19 1.04
C VAL A 40 -20.26 23.83 0.77
N ASP A 41 -19.87 23.85 -0.51
CA ASP A 41 -18.49 23.69 -0.95
C ASP A 41 -17.66 24.90 -0.53
N LEU A 42 -16.57 24.67 0.21
CA LEU A 42 -15.68 25.74 0.70
C LEU A 42 -14.38 25.81 -0.09
N VAL A 43 -13.72 24.66 -0.25
CA VAL A 43 -12.37 24.61 -0.82
C VAL A 43 -12.23 23.44 -1.78
N GLN A 44 -11.79 23.72 -3.00
CA GLN A 44 -11.41 22.73 -4.00
C GLN A 44 -9.88 22.59 -4.01
N VAL A 45 -9.36 21.37 -3.88
CA VAL A 45 -7.93 21.06 -3.96
C VAL A 45 -7.67 20.08 -5.10
N SER A 46 -6.84 20.48 -6.05
CA SER A 46 -6.34 19.58 -7.10
C SER A 46 -5.08 18.88 -6.62
N LEU A 47 -5.11 17.56 -6.58
CA LEU A 47 -4.04 16.70 -6.12
C LEU A 47 -3.34 16.04 -7.32
N ARG A 48 -2.01 16.04 -7.26
CA ARG A 48 -1.15 15.17 -8.07
C ARG A 48 -0.29 14.37 -7.11
N THR A 49 -0.56 13.08 -6.99
CA THR A 49 0.05 12.22 -5.99
C THR A 49 0.80 11.10 -6.69
N LEU A 50 2.07 10.93 -6.36
CA LEU A 50 2.85 9.76 -6.79
C LEU A 50 2.62 8.64 -5.76
N VAL A 51 2.02 7.55 -6.22
CA VAL A 51 1.77 6.34 -5.44
C VAL A 51 2.80 5.30 -5.85
N SER A 52 3.56 4.82 -4.88
CA SER A 52 4.50 3.70 -5.05
C SER A 52 4.20 2.61 -4.04
N SER A 53 4.60 1.37 -4.35
CA SER A 53 4.41 0.24 -3.45
C SER A 53 5.20 0.44 -2.14
N VAL A 54 4.51 0.28 -1.00
CA VAL A 54 5.15 0.27 0.32
C VAL A 54 5.82 -1.09 0.51
N ARG A 55 7.15 -1.11 0.53
CA ARG A 55 7.84 -2.30 1.02
C ARG A 55 7.55 -2.41 2.51
N ALA A 56 6.97 -3.53 2.93
CA ALA A 56 6.83 -3.84 4.35
C ALA A 56 8.20 -3.68 5.00
N LEU A 57 8.35 -2.65 5.84
CA LEU A 57 9.55 -2.50 6.66
C LEU A 57 9.57 -3.72 7.58
N PRO A 58 10.67 -4.50 7.63
CA PRO A 58 10.80 -5.53 8.64
C PRO A 58 10.57 -4.85 9.99
N ALA A 59 9.69 -5.45 10.80
CA ALA A 59 9.26 -4.91 12.08
C ALA A 59 10.45 -4.31 12.82
N LEU A 60 10.31 -3.07 13.31
CA LEU A 60 11.30 -2.42 14.17
C LEU A 60 11.31 -3.10 15.55
N ASP A 61 11.53 -4.41 15.59
CA ASP A 61 11.59 -5.25 16.79
C ASP A 61 13.02 -5.32 17.35
N ALA A 62 13.77 -4.22 17.28
CA ALA A 62 15.13 -4.18 17.82
C ALA A 62 15.45 -2.93 18.65
N VAL A 63 14.43 -2.27 19.20
CA VAL A 63 14.63 -1.28 20.28
C VAL A 63 13.85 -1.72 21.52
N SER A 64 14.48 -2.60 22.31
CA SER A 64 14.38 -2.82 23.77
C SER A 64 15.07 -4.17 24.09
N ALA A 65 16.09 -4.30 24.95
CA ALA A 65 16.69 -3.41 25.93
C ALA A 65 18.17 -3.80 26.23
N PRO A 66 19.01 -2.86 26.69
CA PRO A 66 20.26 -3.17 27.41
C PRO A 66 19.98 -3.65 28.85
N SER A 67 20.98 -4.25 29.52
CA SER A 67 21.04 -4.84 30.89
C SER A 67 20.29 -6.19 31.05
N GLU A 68 20.89 -7.32 31.45
CA GLU A 68 21.88 -7.58 32.52
C GLU A 68 22.99 -8.54 32.06
N GLN A 69 24.24 -8.08 32.00
CA GLN A 69 25.39 -8.95 32.30
C GLN A 69 25.69 -8.73 33.78
N ALA A 70 24.90 -9.40 34.64
CA ALA A 70 25.23 -9.58 36.03
C ALA A 70 26.47 -10.48 36.09
N THR A 71 27.55 -9.86 36.52
CA THR A 71 28.79 -10.38 37.09
C THR A 71 28.75 -11.87 37.49
N ASP A 72 29.55 -12.69 36.81
CA ASP A 72 30.08 -13.94 37.36
C ASP A 72 31.59 -13.96 37.12
N GLY A 73 32.38 -13.95 38.20
CA GLY A 73 33.84 -13.89 38.22
C GLY A 73 34.42 -12.96 39.28
#